data_AF-A0A9P0M0A9-F1
#
_entry.id   AF-A0A9P0M0A9-F1
#
_cell.length_a   1.000
_cell.length_b   1.000
_cell.length_c   1.000
_cell.angle_alpha   90.00
_cell.angle_beta   90.00
_cell.angle_gamma   90.00
#
_symmetry.space_group_name_H-M   'P 1'
#
loop_
_entity.id
_entity.type
_entity.pdbx_description
1 polymer ?
#
loop_
_entity_poly.entity_id
_entity_poly.type
_entity_poly.pdbx_seq_one_letter_code
_entity_poly.pdbx_strand_id
1 'polypeptide(L)'
;MLINQQGIGSVLKQSIDSDDDDDEDEAMDTGEQENVFGITSVVNLEAHKATPCIKQFFALLNQMSKQHAPENIANKINEILMSNNRLGFLVNERFLNVPAKLAAVMLQSLHDEIERRKKKDASYDFNYYIMICKTCKNKEQGDSEFFVNDEEDIFSQAADVTFAFSVEHEADTGLGGKWKTEDKQVIPYRRILIFKGEKFKGLLDKIAELTK
;
A
#
# COMPACT_ATOMS: atom_id res chain seq x y z
N MET A 1 -7.40 4.05 13.42
CA MET A 1 -6.35 5.02 13.02
C MET A 1 -6.66 5.57 11.65
N LEU A 2 -6.59 4.78 10.57
CA LEU A 2 -6.85 5.22 9.19
C LEU A 2 -8.16 6.02 9.02
N ILE A 3 -9.29 5.49 9.48
CA ILE A 3 -10.62 6.12 9.35
C ILE A 3 -10.74 7.44 10.14
N ASN A 4 -9.96 7.60 11.21
CA ASN A 4 -10.03 8.79 12.07
C ASN A 4 -9.02 9.87 11.66
N GLN A 5 -8.24 9.65 10.60
CA GLN A 5 -7.31 10.67 10.09
C GLN A 5 -8.09 11.76 9.37
N GLN A 6 -7.71 13.01 9.60
CA GLN A 6 -8.31 14.14 8.89
C GLN A 6 -7.31 14.69 7.87
N GLY A 7 -7.79 15.04 6.67
CA GLY A 7 -7.00 15.75 5.65
C GLY A 7 -5.72 15.02 5.19
N ILE A 8 -5.69 13.69 5.33
CA ILE A 8 -4.66 12.80 4.79
C ILE A 8 -5.34 11.53 4.30
N GLY A 9 -5.15 11.25 3.03
CA GLY A 9 -5.64 10.08 2.33
C GLY A 9 -6.87 10.38 1.49
N SER A 10 -7.03 9.55 0.48
CA SER A 10 -8.11 9.59 -0.50
C SER A 10 -8.72 8.20 -0.64
N VAL A 11 -10.02 8.18 -0.95
CA VAL A 11 -10.78 6.97 -1.23
C VAL A 11 -11.36 7.12 -2.64
N LEU A 12 -11.21 6.07 -3.46
CA LEU A 12 -11.78 6.00 -4.79
C LEU A 12 -13.17 5.35 -4.71
N LYS A 13 -14.18 6.07 -5.21
CA LYS A 13 -15.56 5.61 -5.35
C LYS A 13 -15.99 5.81 -6.81
N GLN A 14 -16.90 4.96 -7.28
CA GLN A 14 -17.52 5.11 -8.58
C GLN A 14 -18.74 6.02 -8.45
N SER A 15 -18.86 7.04 -9.30
CA SER A 15 -20.12 7.79 -9.44
C SER A 15 -21.12 6.93 -10.21
N ILE A 16 -22.35 6.86 -9.71
CA ILE A 16 -23.49 6.36 -10.48
C ILE A 16 -24.07 7.60 -11.15
N ASP A 17 -23.95 7.68 -12.48
CA ASP A 17 -24.60 8.73 -13.25
C ASP A 17 -26.09 8.40 -13.28
N SER A 18 -26.89 9.09 -12.47
CA SER A 18 -28.34 9.04 -12.50
C SER A 18 -28.84 9.88 -13.68
N ASP A 19 -28.62 9.41 -14.90
CA ASP A 19 -29.20 10.00 -16.13
C ASP A 19 -30.38 9.18 -16.67
N ASP A 20 -30.86 8.17 -15.93
CA ASP A 20 -32.15 7.53 -16.19
C ASP A 20 -33.25 8.24 -15.36
N ASP A 21 -33.68 9.40 -15.84
CA ASP A 21 -35.06 9.87 -15.66
C ASP A 21 -35.96 8.88 -16.43
N ASP A 22 -36.44 7.83 -15.77
CA ASP A 22 -37.73 7.14 -16.01
C ASP A 22 -37.73 5.78 -15.29
N ASP A 23 -38.15 5.77 -14.03
CA ASP A 23 -39.27 4.94 -13.53
C ASP A 23 -39.32 5.03 -11.99
N GLU A 24 -40.39 5.66 -11.51
CA GLU A 24 -40.84 5.53 -10.13
C GLU A 24 -41.15 4.05 -9.82
N ASP A 25 -40.93 3.66 -8.56
CA ASP A 25 -41.25 2.38 -7.93
C ASP A 25 -40.22 1.25 -8.04
N GLU A 26 -39.15 1.32 -7.24
CA GLU A 26 -38.91 0.28 -6.22
C GLU A 26 -38.14 0.86 -5.02
N ALA A 27 -38.87 1.14 -3.94
CA ALA A 27 -38.28 1.26 -2.62
C ALA A 27 -37.71 -0.12 -2.20
N MET A 28 -36.48 -0.42 -2.60
CA MET A 28 -35.66 -1.47 -1.98
C MET A 28 -34.68 -0.84 -0.99
N ASP A 29 -35.08 -0.90 0.27
CA ASP A 29 -34.18 -0.89 1.43
C ASP A 29 -33.18 -2.06 1.32
N THR A 30 -32.07 -1.83 0.63
CA THR A 30 -30.84 -2.60 0.85
C THR A 30 -29.68 -1.63 0.82
N GLY A 31 -28.98 -1.47 1.94
CA GLY A 31 -27.84 -0.56 2.08
C GLY A 31 -26.81 -0.73 0.96
N GLU A 32 -26.89 0.14 -0.04
CA GLU A 32 -25.85 0.40 -1.02
C GLU A 32 -24.64 0.94 -0.26
N GLN A 33 -23.84 0.02 0.27
CA GLN A 33 -22.50 0.32 0.75
C GLN A 33 -21.77 0.90 -0.45
N GLU A 34 -21.54 2.22 -0.44
CA GLU A 34 -20.71 2.91 -1.42
C GLU A 34 -19.38 2.15 -1.56
N ASN A 35 -19.26 1.35 -2.63
CA ASN A 35 -18.13 0.45 -2.77
C ASN A 35 -16.85 1.26 -2.91
N VAL A 36 -15.88 0.97 -2.05
CA VAL A 36 -14.55 1.57 -2.07
C VAL A 36 -13.65 0.74 -2.99
N PHE A 37 -13.27 1.32 -4.12
CA PHE A 37 -12.44 0.66 -5.14
C PHE A 37 -10.94 0.87 -4.91
N GLY A 38 -10.58 1.83 -4.08
CA GLY A 38 -9.19 2.08 -3.71
C GLY A 38 -9.04 3.05 -2.55
N ILE A 39 -7.90 2.95 -1.87
CA ILE A 39 -7.50 3.79 -0.77
C ILE A 39 -6.01 4.10 -0.90
N THR A 40 -5.68 5.38 -0.78
CA THR A 40 -4.30 5.85 -0.70
C THR A 40 -4.18 6.74 0.52
N SER A 41 -3.35 6.39 1.50
CA SER A 41 -3.18 7.15 2.74
C SER A 41 -1.81 6.87 3.35
N VAL A 42 -1.41 7.68 4.34
CA VAL A 42 -0.24 7.40 5.17
C VAL A 42 -0.67 7.40 6.64
N VAL A 43 -0.18 6.44 7.43
CA VAL A 43 -0.31 6.45 8.89
C VAL A 43 1.01 6.95 9.48
N ASN A 44 0.94 8.01 10.30
CA ASN A 44 2.09 8.47 11.08
C ASN A 44 2.35 7.48 12.23
N LEU A 45 3.36 6.62 12.07
CA LEU A 45 3.64 5.56 13.03
C LEU A 45 4.27 6.11 14.33
N GLU A 46 5.07 7.17 14.24
CA GLU A 46 5.72 7.77 15.42
C GLU A 46 4.67 8.39 16.35
N ALA A 47 3.71 9.13 15.79
CA ALA A 47 2.60 9.72 16.55
C ALA A 47 1.74 8.67 17.28
N HIS A 48 1.77 7.42 16.83
CA HIS A 48 0.98 6.32 17.36
C HIS A 48 1.82 5.19 17.99
N LYS A 49 3.13 5.39 18.23
CA LYS A 49 4.03 4.32 18.70
C LYS A 49 3.62 3.68 20.03
N ALA A 50 2.92 4.43 20.87
CA ALA A 50 2.44 3.94 22.15
C ALA A 50 1.25 2.98 22.01
N THR A 51 0.53 3.03 20.89
CA THR A 51 -0.69 2.24 20.67
C THR A 51 -0.36 0.75 20.43
N PRO A 52 -1.12 -0.19 21.03
CA PRO A 52 -0.82 -1.62 20.92
C PRO A 52 -0.69 -2.15 19.49
N CYS A 53 -1.53 -1.72 18.55
CA CYS A 53 -1.46 -2.22 17.17
C CYS A 53 -0.16 -1.80 16.45
N ILE A 54 0.39 -0.61 16.75
CA ILE A 54 1.66 -0.16 16.16
C ILE A 54 2.84 -0.91 16.76
N LYS A 55 2.80 -1.21 18.07
CA LYS A 55 3.80 -2.06 18.71
C LYS A 55 3.78 -3.48 18.11
N GLN A 56 2.59 -4.04 17.89
CA GLN A 56 2.42 -5.33 17.23
C GLN A 56 2.91 -5.28 15.78
N PHE A 57 2.61 -4.21 15.05
CA PHE A 57 3.08 -4.01 13.68
C PHE A 57 4.62 -3.99 13.61
N PHE A 58 5.30 -3.25 14.47
CA PHE A 58 6.77 -3.25 14.53
C PHE A 58 7.36 -4.60 14.96
N ALA A 59 6.75 -5.27 15.94
CA ALA A 59 7.17 -6.60 16.35
C ALA A 59 7.05 -7.61 15.19
N LEU A 60 5.94 -7.54 14.44
CA LEU A 60 5.70 -8.39 13.28
C LEU A 60 6.72 -8.11 12.16
N LEU A 61 6.96 -6.85 11.80
CA LEU A 61 7.96 -6.50 10.79
C LEU A 61 9.36 -7.00 11.18
N ASN A 62 9.74 -6.84 12.45
CA ASN A 62 11.03 -7.33 12.95
C ASN A 62 11.11 -8.87 12.87
N GLN A 63 10.07 -9.57 13.33
CA GLN A 63 9.98 -11.03 13.26
C GLN A 63 10.10 -11.53 11.81
N MET A 64 9.28 -10.98 10.91
CA MET A 64 9.28 -11.36 9.50
C MET A 64 10.62 -11.06 8.83
N SER A 65 11.25 -9.93 9.16
CA SER A 65 12.57 -9.59 8.63
C SER A 65 13.65 -10.58 9.07
N LYS A 66 13.66 -11.01 10.34
CA LYS A 66 14.62 -12.00 10.84
C LYS A 66 14.43 -13.38 10.22
N GLN A 67 13.19 -13.74 9.90
CA GLN A 67 12.85 -15.04 9.35
C GLN A 67 13.12 -15.14 7.84
N HIS A 68 12.94 -14.04 7.10
CA HIS A 68 12.91 -14.07 5.64
C HIS A 68 13.92 -13.16 4.94
N ALA A 69 14.54 -12.21 5.64
CA ALA A 69 15.55 -11.33 5.07
C ALA A 69 16.97 -11.82 5.39
N PRO A 70 17.95 -11.49 4.53
CA PRO A 70 19.37 -11.62 4.89
C PRO A 70 19.70 -10.85 6.18
N GLU A 71 20.65 -11.34 6.97
CA GLU A 71 20.97 -10.80 8.29
C GLU A 71 21.28 -9.29 8.27
N ASN A 72 22.04 -8.82 7.28
CA ASN A 72 22.35 -7.40 7.11
C ASN A 72 21.10 -6.53 6.84
N ILE A 73 20.14 -7.07 6.10
CA ILE A 73 18.86 -6.41 5.79
C ILE A 73 17.97 -6.39 7.05
N ALA A 74 17.85 -7.52 7.75
CA ALA A 74 17.11 -7.61 9.01
C ALA A 74 17.65 -6.65 10.08
N ASN A 75 18.98 -6.58 10.23
CA ASN A 75 19.63 -5.65 11.16
C ASN A 75 19.35 -4.19 10.83
N LYS A 76 19.41 -3.83 9.54
CA LYS A 76 19.11 -2.46 9.07
C LYS A 76 17.63 -2.11 9.27
N ILE A 77 16.70 -3.05 9.06
CA ILE A 77 15.28 -2.84 9.37
C ILE A 77 15.12 -2.58 10.87
N ASN A 78 15.69 -3.43 11.71
CA ASN A 78 15.60 -3.26 13.16
C ASN A 78 16.20 -1.92 13.62
N GLU A 79 17.31 -1.47 13.04
CA GLU A 79 17.88 -0.15 13.29
C GLU A 79 16.90 0.97 12.91
N ILE A 80 16.28 0.90 11.73
CA ILE A 80 15.31 1.92 11.28
C ILE A 80 14.09 1.96 12.21
N LEU A 81 13.58 0.80 12.63
CA LEU A 81 12.38 0.69 13.47
C LEU A 81 12.61 1.11 14.94
N MET A 82 13.82 0.90 15.48
CA MET A 82 14.15 1.19 16.88
C MET A 82 14.73 2.59 17.10
N SER A 83 15.26 3.21 16.04
CA SER A 83 15.76 4.57 16.09
C SER A 83 14.62 5.60 16.18
N ASN A 84 14.96 6.83 16.56
CA ASN A 84 13.99 7.95 16.66
C ASN A 84 13.63 8.54 15.28
N ASN A 85 13.35 7.68 14.31
CA ASN A 85 12.94 8.04 12.96
C ASN A 85 11.45 8.37 12.92
N ARG A 86 11.08 9.41 12.17
CA ARG A 86 9.69 9.68 11.80
C ARG A 86 9.30 8.70 10.69
N LEU A 87 8.48 7.71 11.01
CA LEU A 87 8.08 6.64 10.09
C LEU A 87 6.64 6.85 9.60
N GLY A 88 6.46 6.82 8.27
CA GLY A 88 5.15 6.82 7.64
C GLY A 88 4.81 5.43 7.08
N PHE A 89 3.66 4.86 7.44
CA PHE A 89 3.17 3.65 6.78
C PHE A 89 2.29 4.03 5.59
N LEU A 90 2.83 3.87 4.38
CA LEU A 90 2.15 4.17 3.13
C LEU A 90 1.22 3.01 2.77
N VAL A 91 -0.07 3.32 2.68
CA VAL A 91 -1.11 2.42 2.21
C VAL A 91 -1.52 2.89 0.83
N ASN A 92 -1.31 2.07 -0.19
CA ASN A 92 -1.77 2.32 -1.55
C ASN A 92 -2.39 1.02 -2.08
N GLU A 93 -3.71 0.93 -2.01
CA GLU A 93 -4.46 -0.27 -2.33
C GLU A 93 -5.61 0.07 -3.26
N ARG A 94 -5.80 -0.75 -4.30
CA ARG A 94 -6.89 -0.60 -5.27
C ARG A 94 -7.28 -1.95 -5.84
N PHE A 95 -8.45 -2.02 -6.46
CA PHE A 95 -8.85 -3.20 -7.21
C PHE A 95 -8.02 -3.33 -8.49
N LEU A 96 -7.86 -4.56 -9.00
CA LEU A 96 -7.03 -4.85 -10.17
C LEU A 96 -7.52 -4.18 -11.45
N ASN A 97 -8.84 -4.00 -11.57
CA ASN A 97 -9.47 -3.34 -12.70
C ASN A 97 -9.35 -1.80 -12.66
N VAL A 98 -8.89 -1.21 -11.55
CA VAL A 98 -8.63 0.23 -11.45
C VAL A 98 -7.28 0.52 -12.11
N PRO A 99 -7.17 1.40 -13.13
CA PRO A 99 -5.90 1.66 -13.80
C PRO A 99 -4.83 2.28 -12.90
N ALA A 100 -3.55 1.98 -13.15
CA ALA A 100 -2.40 2.58 -12.45
C ALA A 100 -2.38 4.13 -12.54
N LYS A 101 -2.93 4.71 -13.61
CA LYS A 101 -3.07 6.17 -13.76
C LYS A 101 -3.90 6.81 -12.64
N LEU A 102 -4.95 6.12 -12.15
CA LEU A 102 -5.73 6.62 -11.02
C LEU A 102 -4.93 6.56 -9.71
N ALA A 103 -4.16 5.48 -9.50
CA ALA A 103 -3.25 5.39 -8.37
C ALA A 103 -2.20 6.52 -8.37
N ALA A 104 -1.65 6.84 -9.55
CA ALA A 104 -0.70 7.95 -9.71
C ALA A 104 -1.30 9.29 -9.23
N VAL A 105 -2.54 9.59 -9.62
CA VAL A 105 -3.25 10.81 -9.19
C VAL A 105 -3.50 10.80 -7.68
N MET A 106 -3.94 9.66 -7.12
CA MET A 106 -4.19 9.54 -5.67
C MET A 106 -2.91 9.70 -4.86
N LEU A 107 -1.79 9.13 -5.32
CA LEU A 107 -0.49 9.28 -4.68
C LEU A 107 0.03 10.73 -4.74
N GLN A 108 -0.20 11.44 -5.85
CA GLN A 108 0.15 12.86 -5.96
C GLN A 108 -0.67 13.72 -4.98
N SER A 109 -1.98 13.47 -4.90
CA SER A 109 -2.85 14.12 -3.91
C SER A 109 -2.38 13.86 -2.49
N LEU A 110 -2.01 12.61 -2.16
CA LEU A 110 -1.50 12.25 -0.85
C LEU A 110 -0.19 13.01 -0.52
N HIS A 111 0.73 13.14 -1.47
CA HIS A 111 1.95 13.92 -1.27
C HIS A 111 1.64 15.38 -0.93
N ASP A 112 0.72 16.01 -1.67
CA ASP A 112 0.35 17.40 -1.42
C ASP A 112 -0.33 17.59 -0.06
N GLU A 113 -1.12 16.61 0.38
CA GLU A 113 -1.71 16.55 1.73
C GLU A 113 -0.64 16.43 2.81
N ILE A 114 0.35 15.54 2.63
CA ILE A 114 1.49 15.38 3.54
C ILE A 114 2.26 16.70 3.64
N GLU A 115 2.57 17.35 2.52
CA GLU A 115 3.29 18.63 2.52
C GLU A 115 2.48 19.76 3.20
N ARG A 116 1.15 19.79 3.02
CA ARG A 116 0.28 20.73 3.75
C ARG A 116 0.27 20.43 5.26
N ARG A 117 0.24 19.17 5.65
CA ARG A 117 0.25 18.72 7.06
C ARG A 117 1.59 18.99 7.73
N LYS A 118 2.69 18.72 7.04
CA LYS A 118 4.07 18.99 7.47
C LYS A 118 4.30 20.44 7.90
N LYS A 119 3.66 21.41 7.23
CA LYS A 119 3.72 22.84 7.60
C LYS A 119 3.11 23.14 8.97
N LYS A 120 2.18 22.31 9.45
CA LYS A 120 1.48 22.48 10.74
C LYS A 120 2.02 21.52 11.80
N ASP A 121 2.52 20.36 11.38
CA ASP A 121 2.99 19.28 12.25
C ASP A 121 4.22 18.62 11.62
N ALA A 122 5.39 18.92 12.19
CA ALA A 122 6.68 18.42 11.73
C ALA A 122 6.85 16.90 11.89
N SER A 123 5.93 16.21 12.57
CA SER A 123 5.94 14.75 12.66
C SER A 123 5.60 14.06 11.32
N TYR A 124 4.99 14.77 10.37
CA TYR A 124 4.72 14.30 9.00
C TYR A 124 5.91 14.43 8.05
N ASP A 125 7.02 15.01 8.48
CA ASP A 125 8.26 15.05 7.71
C ASP A 125 9.01 13.72 7.88
N PHE A 126 8.46 12.67 7.29
CA PHE A 126 8.92 11.29 7.48
C PHE A 126 10.36 11.09 7.00
N ASN A 127 11.19 10.47 7.83
CA ASN A 127 12.53 10.04 7.45
C ASN A 127 12.48 8.83 6.53
N TYR A 128 11.54 7.91 6.79
CA TYR A 128 11.31 6.72 5.97
C TYR A 128 9.81 6.45 5.81
N TYR A 129 9.47 5.89 4.66
CA TYR A 129 8.18 5.26 4.42
C TYR A 129 8.33 3.74 4.43
N ILE A 130 7.34 3.07 5.01
CA ILE A 130 7.18 1.61 4.96
C ILE A 130 5.97 1.34 4.07
N MET A 131 6.12 0.43 3.12
CA MET A 131 5.05 0.00 2.22
C MET A 131 5.01 -1.54 2.15
N ILE A 132 3.80 -2.10 2.08
CA ILE A 132 3.60 -3.54 1.86
C ILE A 132 3.02 -3.69 0.46
N CYS A 133 3.78 -4.35 -0.41
CA CYS A 133 3.42 -4.61 -1.79
C CYS A 133 2.93 -6.05 -1.95
N LYS A 134 2.00 -6.24 -2.88
CA LYS A 134 1.50 -7.57 -3.27
C LYS A 134 2.22 -8.00 -4.54
N THR A 135 2.92 -9.12 -4.45
CA THR A 135 3.61 -9.72 -5.60
C THR A 135 3.23 -11.18 -5.75
N CYS A 136 3.46 -11.73 -6.93
CA CYS A 136 3.20 -13.11 -7.29
C CYS A 136 4.41 -13.71 -7.99
N LYS A 137 4.72 -14.97 -7.70
CA LYS A 137 5.73 -15.76 -8.43
C LYS A 137 5.06 -16.86 -9.23
N ASN A 138 5.53 -17.10 -10.45
CA ASN A 138 5.02 -18.19 -11.28
C ASN A 138 5.76 -19.50 -10.96
N LYS A 139 5.05 -20.57 -10.56
CA LYS A 139 5.68 -21.87 -10.25
C LYS A 139 6.43 -22.48 -11.44
N GLU A 140 6.00 -22.19 -12.66
CA GLU A 140 6.52 -22.83 -13.88
C GLU A 140 7.67 -22.05 -14.54
N GLN A 141 7.75 -20.73 -14.31
CA GLN A 141 8.77 -19.85 -14.91
C GLN A 141 9.93 -19.51 -13.95
N GLY A 142 10.06 -20.25 -12.84
CA GLY A 142 11.12 -20.05 -11.85
C GLY A 142 10.89 -18.84 -10.94
N ASP A 143 11.96 -18.20 -10.49
CA ASP A 143 11.91 -17.09 -9.53
C ASP A 143 11.38 -15.76 -10.11
N SER A 144 10.76 -15.78 -11.30
CA SER A 144 10.18 -14.59 -11.93
C SER A 144 8.97 -14.10 -11.13
N GLU A 145 9.12 -12.94 -10.52
CA GLU A 145 8.12 -12.29 -9.72
C GLU A 145 7.55 -11.07 -10.44
N PHE A 146 6.25 -10.84 -10.30
CA PHE A 146 5.57 -9.67 -10.82
C PHE A 146 4.76 -8.99 -9.73
N PHE A 147 4.58 -7.68 -9.86
CA PHE A 147 3.74 -6.89 -8.97
C PHE A 147 2.28 -6.99 -9.38
N VAL A 148 1.40 -6.98 -8.38
CA VAL A 148 -0.04 -6.94 -8.60
C VAL A 148 -0.48 -5.54 -9.05
N ASN A 149 0.21 -4.51 -8.56
CA ASN A 149 0.01 -3.12 -8.96
C ASN A 149 1.30 -2.62 -9.63
N ASP A 150 1.24 -2.27 -10.91
CA ASP A 150 2.43 -1.91 -11.71
C ASP A 150 3.24 -0.75 -11.10
N GLU A 151 2.57 0.23 -10.47
CA GLU A 151 3.23 1.37 -9.84
C GLU A 151 4.14 0.97 -8.66
N GLU A 152 3.90 -0.18 -8.04
CA GLU A 152 4.68 -0.67 -6.89
C GLU A 152 6.09 -1.11 -7.28
N ASP A 153 6.32 -1.47 -8.54
CA ASP A 153 7.65 -1.83 -9.03
C ASP A 153 8.63 -0.64 -8.93
N ILE A 154 8.14 0.57 -9.19
CA ILE A 154 8.94 1.81 -9.12
C ILE A 154 9.38 2.08 -7.67
N PHE A 155 8.48 1.85 -6.71
CA PHE A 155 8.83 1.94 -5.28
C PHE A 155 9.85 0.87 -4.90
N SER A 156 9.67 -0.36 -5.39
CA SER A 156 10.57 -1.48 -5.11
C SER A 156 11.98 -1.22 -5.61
N GLN A 157 12.13 -0.71 -6.83
CA GLN A 157 13.44 -0.36 -7.41
C GLN A 157 14.18 0.72 -6.62
N ALA A 158 13.45 1.58 -5.90
CA ALA A 158 14.03 2.69 -5.13
C ALA A 158 14.22 2.40 -3.64
N ALA A 159 13.77 1.22 -3.17
CA ALA A 159 13.81 0.84 -1.76
C ALA A 159 15.24 0.80 -1.21
N ASP A 160 15.43 1.37 -0.02
CA ASP A 160 16.71 1.32 0.70
C ASP A 160 16.92 -0.03 1.42
N VAL A 161 15.80 -0.67 1.75
CA VAL A 161 15.74 -2.00 2.36
C VAL A 161 14.47 -2.69 1.87
N THR A 162 14.59 -3.95 1.47
CA THR A 162 13.45 -4.76 1.03
C THR A 162 13.65 -6.22 1.40
N PHE A 163 12.55 -6.91 1.69
CA PHE A 163 12.49 -8.36 1.80
C PHE A 163 11.09 -8.83 1.43
N ALA A 164 10.96 -10.11 1.10
CA ALA A 164 9.68 -10.71 0.75
C ALA A 164 9.50 -12.07 1.39
N PHE A 165 8.25 -12.44 1.64
CA PHE A 165 7.88 -13.74 2.20
C PHE A 165 6.60 -14.25 1.54
N SER A 166 6.52 -15.58 1.40
CA SER A 166 5.35 -16.24 0.82
C SER A 166 4.21 -16.20 1.82
N VAL A 167 3.00 -15.95 1.32
CA VAL A 167 1.76 -16.04 2.08
C VAL A 167 0.85 -17.15 1.54
N GLU A 168 1.41 -18.13 0.83
CA GLU A 168 0.67 -19.26 0.24
C GLU A 168 -0.20 -20.01 1.26
N HIS A 169 0.27 -20.11 2.52
CA HIS A 169 -0.43 -20.82 3.59
C HIS A 169 -1.26 -19.90 4.50
N GLU A 170 -1.21 -18.59 4.29
CA GLU A 170 -1.86 -17.57 5.13
C GLU A 170 -2.92 -16.77 4.37
N ALA A 171 -2.90 -16.82 3.04
CA ALA A 171 -3.90 -16.18 2.22
C ALA A 171 -5.19 -17.03 2.23
N ASP A 172 -6.16 -16.64 3.07
CA ASP A 172 -7.55 -16.92 2.76
C ASP A 172 -7.80 -16.41 1.34
N THR A 173 -8.42 -17.22 0.51
CA THR A 173 -8.62 -17.10 -0.94
C THR A 173 -9.39 -15.84 -1.40
N GLY A 174 -9.47 -14.78 -0.60
CA GLY A 174 -10.18 -13.52 -0.89
C GLY A 174 -9.45 -12.53 -1.78
N LEU A 175 -8.13 -12.63 -1.95
CA LEU A 175 -7.39 -11.95 -3.05
C LEU A 175 -7.35 -12.79 -4.33
N GLY A 176 -7.79 -14.04 -4.24
CA GLY A 176 -7.93 -14.96 -5.34
C GLY A 176 -9.41 -15.17 -5.62
N GLY A 177 -10.12 -14.14 -6.08
CA GLY A 177 -11.42 -14.35 -6.72
C GLY A 177 -11.22 -15.31 -7.87
N LYS A 178 -11.40 -16.63 -7.64
CA LYS A 178 -11.22 -17.73 -8.59
C LYS A 178 -10.27 -17.47 -9.77
N TRP A 179 -9.07 -16.94 -9.55
CA TRP A 179 -7.99 -17.05 -10.54
C TRP A 179 -7.29 -18.38 -10.33
N LYS A 180 -8.07 -19.46 -10.42
CA LYS A 180 -7.60 -20.58 -11.21
C LYS A 180 -7.67 -20.08 -12.66
N THR A 181 -6.75 -19.20 -13.07
CA THR A 181 -6.37 -19.19 -14.48
C THR A 181 -5.99 -20.63 -14.74
N GLU A 182 -6.77 -21.33 -15.56
CA GLU A 182 -6.84 -22.78 -15.59
C GLU A 182 -5.49 -23.48 -15.77
N ASP A 183 -4.41 -22.75 -16.12
CA ASP A 183 -3.09 -23.33 -16.36
C ASP A 183 -1.89 -22.64 -15.68
N LYS A 184 -2.04 -21.76 -14.67
CA LYS A 184 -0.85 -21.19 -13.96
C LYS A 184 -1.03 -21.12 -12.45
N GLN A 185 -0.32 -21.98 -11.72
CA GLN A 185 -0.18 -21.87 -10.28
C GLN A 185 0.77 -20.70 -9.95
N VAL A 186 0.21 -19.60 -9.45
CA VAL A 186 0.99 -18.48 -8.89
C VAL A 186 1.05 -18.57 -7.37
N ILE A 187 2.22 -18.27 -6.80
CA ILE A 187 2.44 -18.21 -5.35
C ILE A 187 2.36 -16.75 -4.91
N PRO A 188 1.47 -16.38 -3.98
CA PRO A 188 1.37 -15.02 -3.49
C PRO A 188 2.48 -14.69 -2.48
N TYR A 189 3.06 -13.51 -2.60
CA TYR A 189 4.07 -12.96 -1.72
C TYR A 189 3.63 -11.60 -1.15
N ARG A 190 4.24 -11.25 -0.02
CA ARG A 190 4.25 -9.89 0.50
C ARG A 190 5.67 -9.38 0.46
N ARG A 191 5.85 -8.22 -0.16
CA ARG A 191 7.12 -7.51 -0.19
C ARG A 191 7.04 -6.29 0.71
N ILE A 192 7.94 -6.22 1.67
CA ILE A 192 8.08 -5.05 2.54
C ILE A 192 9.14 -4.15 1.93
N LEU A 193 8.77 -2.90 1.67
CA LEU A 193 9.66 -1.87 1.18
C LEU A 193 9.87 -0.81 2.26
N ILE A 194 11.13 -0.41 2.47
CA ILE A 194 11.46 0.77 3.25
C ILE A 194 12.32 1.69 2.39
N PHE A 195 11.86 2.93 2.19
CA PHE A 195 12.58 3.94 1.41
C PHE A 195 12.63 5.28 2.14
N LYS A 196 13.71 6.04 1.92
CA LYS A 196 13.87 7.38 2.49
C LYS A 196 12.80 8.35 2.02
N GLY A 197 12.31 9.19 2.94
CA GLY A 197 11.25 10.15 2.66
C GLY A 197 11.57 11.15 1.56
N GLU A 198 12.84 11.55 1.42
CA GLU A 198 13.32 12.46 0.37
C GLU A 198 13.11 11.91 -1.05
N LYS A 199 13.03 10.58 -1.21
CA LYS A 199 12.80 9.93 -2.51
C LYS A 199 11.35 10.02 -2.96
N PHE A 200 10.41 10.27 -2.04
CA PHE A 200 8.98 10.07 -2.30
C PHE A 200 8.48 10.88 -3.50
N LYS A 201 8.75 12.18 -3.53
CA LYS A 201 8.35 13.05 -4.66
C LYS A 201 8.88 12.56 -6.01
N GLY A 202 10.17 12.22 -6.09
CA GLY A 202 10.78 11.74 -7.33
C GLY A 202 10.25 10.39 -7.80
N LEU A 203 9.70 9.57 -6.89
CA LEU A 203 9.00 8.33 -7.26
C LEU A 203 7.64 8.64 -7.87
N LEU A 204 6.91 9.61 -7.33
CA LEU A 204 5.62 10.02 -7.87
C LEU A 204 5.75 10.62 -9.28
N ASP A 205 6.79 11.43 -9.51
CA ASP A 205 7.09 11.97 -10.83
C ASP A 205 7.30 10.85 -11.87
N LYS A 206 8.04 9.79 -11.50
CA LYS A 206 8.25 8.61 -12.38
C LYS A 206 6.97 7.83 -12.64
N ILE A 207 6.14 7.62 -11.62
CA ILE A 207 4.84 6.94 -11.76
C ILE A 207 3.92 7.73 -12.69
N ALA A 208 3.90 9.06 -12.54
CA ALA A 208 3.12 9.95 -13.40
C ALA A 208 3.60 9.89 -14.85
N GLU A 209 4.90 9.81 -15.11
CA GLU A 209 5.45 9.69 -16.47
C GLU A 209 5.10 8.37 -17.16
N LEU A 210 5.10 7.26 -16.41
CA LEU A 210 4.75 5.94 -16.94
C LEU A 210 3.24 5.77 -17.23
N THR A 211 2.41 6.65 -16.69
CA THR A 211 0.95 6.61 -16.81
C THR A 211 0.37 7.73 -17.70
N LYS A 212 1.23 8.50 -18.37
CA LYS A 212 0.83 9.56 -19.32
C LYS A 212 0.14 9.00 -20.55
#